data_AF-A0A351GFD3-F1
#
_entry.id   AF-A0A351GFD3-F1
#
_cell.length_a   1.000
_cell.length_b   1.000
_cell.length_c   1.000
_cell.angle_alpha   90.00
_cell.angle_beta   90.00
_cell.angle_gamma   90.00
#
_symmetry.space_group_name_H-M   'P 1'
#
loop_
_entity.id
_entity.type
_entity.pdbx_description
1 polymer ?
#
loop_
_entity_poly.entity_id
_entity_poly.type
_entity_poly.pdbx_seq_one_letter_code
_entity_poly.pdbx_strand_id
1 'polypeptide(L)'
;ATRNFGAALFKPYGISTASADISKAKLKLNYAGGNGRTYTIENKIKQLSYFTSVPNGARILGTIEVNGVAQPNFIELGLNHPERKILLHCNPLLFTNYHMLHATDGQYAVQALAQLSHTSYFLWDGYGTERRYTTPPQDGSVWDTLNYILKNKSLAAALFTFMAAILLLFGVNYKRIHRHIPIHYKPKNNSLAFMKMVSNLFMHEENHIDLARYRVNYLLDKIRQRYNVNTAEINQDFKLKLAQKANIDPKELDILVAQFQKVRTLKQMSKEGFLSFSKLIESHIHKLDIYHGIRK
;
A
#
# COMPACT_ATOMS: atom_id res chain seq x y z
N ALA A 1 -37.53 33.87 -7.21
CA ALA A 1 -38.25 34.75 -8.15
C ALA A 1 -37.97 34.46 -9.64
N THR A 2 -37.57 33.24 -10.04
CA THR A 2 -37.11 32.94 -11.43
C THR A 2 -37.93 31.87 -12.16
N ARG A 3 -39.12 31.49 -11.67
CA ARG A 3 -39.96 30.49 -12.34
C ARG A 3 -40.70 31.01 -13.59
N ASN A 4 -40.78 32.33 -13.79
CA ASN A 4 -41.70 32.92 -14.79
C ASN A 4 -41.03 33.69 -15.94
N PHE A 5 -39.70 33.80 -15.99
CA PHE A 5 -39.05 34.65 -16.99
C PHE A 5 -39.20 34.09 -18.42
N GLY A 6 -39.14 32.76 -18.58
CA GLY A 6 -39.37 32.11 -19.87
C GLY A 6 -40.82 32.28 -20.36
N ALA A 7 -41.81 32.13 -19.47
CA ALA A 7 -43.22 32.25 -19.83
C ALA A 7 -43.60 33.67 -20.31
N ALA A 8 -42.91 34.71 -19.84
CA ALA A 8 -43.18 36.09 -20.25
C ALA A 8 -42.54 36.44 -21.61
N LEU A 9 -41.33 35.97 -21.89
CA LEU A 9 -40.60 36.22 -23.15
C LEU A 9 -41.26 35.60 -24.38
N PHE A 10 -41.87 34.42 -24.21
CA PHE A 10 -42.42 33.63 -25.31
C PHE A 10 -43.93 33.83 -25.53
N LYS A 11 -44.62 34.47 -24.58
CA LYS A 11 -46.04 34.85 -24.69
C LYS A 11 -46.41 35.68 -25.93
N PRO A 12 -45.64 36.71 -26.35
CA PRO A 12 -45.95 37.45 -27.58
C PRO A 12 -45.79 36.62 -28.87
N TYR A 13 -45.06 35.50 -28.80
CA TYR A 13 -44.88 34.56 -29.91
C TYR A 13 -45.89 33.40 -29.89
N GLY A 14 -46.91 33.45 -29.03
CA GLY A 14 -47.94 32.41 -28.91
C GLY A 14 -47.46 31.11 -28.28
N ILE A 15 -46.30 31.11 -27.63
CA ILE A 15 -45.70 29.93 -27.01
C ILE A 15 -45.96 29.98 -25.49
N SER A 16 -46.68 28.99 -24.98
CA SER A 16 -46.96 28.83 -23.55
C SER A 16 -46.43 27.48 -23.08
N THR A 17 -45.93 27.43 -21.85
CA THR A 17 -45.37 26.21 -21.25
C THR A 17 -46.10 25.87 -19.96
N ALA A 18 -46.37 24.58 -19.73
CA ALA A 18 -46.83 24.05 -18.45
C ALA A 18 -45.85 22.99 -17.94
N SER A 19 -45.92 22.69 -16.64
CA SER A 19 -45.11 21.65 -16.02
C SER A 19 -46.00 20.69 -15.25
N ALA A 20 -45.74 19.39 -15.37
CA ALA A 20 -46.43 18.34 -14.64
C ALA A 20 -45.44 17.48 -13.86
N ASP A 21 -45.86 17.05 -12.68
CA ASP A 21 -45.11 16.09 -11.87
C ASP A 21 -45.43 14.68 -12.36
N ILE A 22 -44.40 13.94 -12.76
CA ILE A 22 -44.55 12.57 -13.29
C ILE A 22 -43.44 11.67 -12.79
N SER A 23 -43.78 10.40 -12.54
CA SER A 23 -42.83 9.36 -12.13
C SER A 23 -42.22 8.59 -13.31
N LYS A 24 -42.92 8.56 -14.45
CA LYS A 24 -42.49 7.88 -15.68
C LYS A 24 -42.77 8.78 -16.89
N ALA A 25 -41.73 9.01 -17.68
CA ALA A 25 -41.80 9.83 -18.89
C ALA A 25 -41.51 8.95 -20.11
N LYS A 26 -42.41 8.96 -21.09
CA LYS A 26 -42.12 8.44 -22.43
C LYS A 26 -41.89 9.61 -23.37
N LEU A 27 -40.68 9.70 -23.90
CA LEU A 27 -40.29 10.71 -24.87
C LEU A 27 -40.30 10.08 -26.25
N LYS A 28 -40.88 10.75 -27.25
CA LYS A 28 -40.84 10.31 -28.64
C LYS A 28 -40.22 11.42 -29.49
N LEU A 29 -39.16 11.08 -30.23
CA LEU A 29 -38.54 11.97 -31.21
C LEU A 29 -38.98 11.56 -32.61
N ASN A 30 -39.57 12.49 -33.34
CA ASN A 30 -39.98 12.33 -34.73
C ASN A 30 -38.89 12.90 -35.64
N TYR A 31 -38.26 12.05 -36.45
CA TYR A 31 -37.25 12.46 -37.42
C TYR A 31 -37.92 12.85 -38.74
N ALA A 32 -37.33 13.79 -39.46
CA ALA A 32 -37.73 14.11 -40.82
C ALA A 32 -37.48 12.88 -41.73
N GLY A 33 -38.53 12.08 -42.01
CA GLY A 33 -38.48 10.97 -42.97
C GLY A 33 -38.39 9.55 -42.40
N GLY A 34 -38.55 9.32 -41.09
CA GLY A 34 -38.51 7.98 -40.49
C GLY A 34 -39.44 7.76 -39.30
N ASN A 35 -39.72 6.50 -38.96
CA ASN A 35 -40.49 6.13 -37.77
C ASN A 35 -39.80 6.67 -36.51
N GLY A 36 -40.50 7.53 -35.77
CA GLY A 36 -39.96 8.18 -34.57
C GLY A 36 -39.51 7.16 -33.51
N ARG A 37 -38.42 7.48 -32.80
CA ARG A 37 -37.89 6.63 -31.73
C ARG A 37 -38.49 7.02 -30.39
N THR A 38 -38.86 6.01 -29.60
CA THR A 38 -39.42 6.19 -28.26
C THR A 38 -38.35 5.87 -27.22
N TYR A 39 -38.18 6.76 -26.25
CA TYR A 39 -37.27 6.67 -25.11
C TYR A 39 -38.09 6.69 -23.83
N THR A 40 -37.82 5.78 -22.91
CA THR A 40 -38.54 5.72 -21.63
C THR A 40 -37.58 6.08 -20.51
N ILE A 41 -37.93 7.09 -19.72
CA ILE A 41 -37.18 7.53 -18.54
C ILE A 41 -38.06 7.28 -17.32
N GLU A 42 -37.61 6.41 -16.42
CA GLU A 42 -38.33 6.01 -15.21
C GLU A 42 -37.65 6.55 -13.95
N ASN A 43 -38.43 7.10 -13.01
CA ASN A 43 -38.03 7.47 -11.64
C ASN A 43 -36.83 8.43 -11.51
N LYS A 44 -36.40 9.09 -12.59
CA LYS A 44 -35.23 9.98 -12.61
C LYS A 44 -35.59 11.46 -12.68
N ILE A 45 -36.82 11.79 -13.06
CA ILE A 45 -37.27 13.17 -13.24
C ILE A 45 -38.54 13.34 -12.45
N LYS A 46 -38.59 14.36 -11.59
CA LYS A 46 -39.78 14.67 -10.76
C LYS A 46 -40.79 15.54 -11.49
N GLN A 47 -40.30 16.47 -12.31
CA GLN A 47 -41.10 17.47 -13.00
C GLN A 47 -40.63 17.62 -14.45
N LEU A 48 -41.55 17.53 -15.40
CA LEU A 48 -41.30 17.76 -16.82
C LEU A 48 -42.18 18.88 -17.34
N SER A 49 -41.62 19.70 -18.22
CA SER A 49 -42.30 20.82 -18.87
C SER A 49 -42.66 20.49 -20.31
N TYR A 50 -43.77 21.01 -20.81
CA TYR A 50 -44.24 20.84 -22.18
C TYR A 50 -44.88 22.14 -22.70
N PHE A 51 -44.96 22.27 -24.02
CA PHE A 51 -45.65 23.39 -24.66
C PHE A 51 -47.16 23.13 -24.68
N THR A 52 -47.95 24.07 -24.16
CA THR A 52 -49.42 24.01 -24.22
C THR A 52 -49.96 24.71 -25.45
N SER A 53 -49.26 25.73 -25.95
CA SER A 53 -49.57 26.43 -27.19
C SER A 53 -48.32 26.55 -28.05
N VAL A 54 -48.48 26.33 -29.35
CA VAL A 54 -47.40 26.38 -30.34
C VAL A 54 -47.87 27.25 -31.51
N PRO A 55 -47.04 28.17 -32.04
CA PRO A 55 -47.43 29.08 -33.12
C PRO A 55 -47.69 28.36 -34.46
N ASN A 56 -48.58 28.95 -35.26
CA ASN A 56 -48.92 28.47 -36.60
C ASN A 56 -47.68 28.57 -37.52
N GLY A 57 -47.10 27.42 -37.89
CA GLY A 57 -45.86 27.34 -38.68
C GLY A 57 -44.70 26.62 -37.98
N ALA A 58 -44.85 26.25 -36.70
CA ALA A 58 -43.86 25.43 -36.00
C ALA A 58 -43.94 23.96 -36.39
N ARG A 59 -42.79 23.29 -36.53
CA ARG A 59 -42.70 21.84 -36.71
C ARG A 59 -42.43 21.17 -35.37
N ILE A 60 -43.27 20.20 -34.98
CA ILE A 60 -43.09 19.44 -33.74
C ILE A 60 -42.11 18.29 -34.00
N LEU A 61 -40.95 18.34 -33.36
CA LEU A 61 -39.88 17.35 -33.48
C LEU A 61 -39.94 16.29 -32.37
N GLY A 62 -40.54 16.61 -31.23
CA GLY A 62 -40.62 15.68 -30.12
C GLY A 62 -41.82 15.88 -29.23
N THR A 63 -42.39 14.77 -28.77
CA THR A 63 -43.54 14.72 -27.87
C THR A 63 -43.20 13.96 -26.60
N ILE A 64 -43.79 14.35 -25.48
CA ILE A 64 -43.74 13.63 -24.21
C ILE A 64 -45.13 13.14 -23.84
N GLU A 65 -45.21 11.93 -23.33
CA GLU A 65 -46.45 11.39 -22.77
C GLU A 65 -46.55 11.80 -21.30
N VAL A 66 -47.50 12.68 -20.99
CA VAL A 66 -47.81 13.12 -19.62
C VAL A 66 -49.26 12.71 -19.35
N ASN A 67 -49.47 11.84 -18.36
CA ASN A 67 -50.80 11.34 -17.98
C ASN A 67 -51.60 10.74 -19.15
N GLY A 68 -50.93 10.03 -20.07
CA GLY A 68 -51.55 9.40 -21.23
C GLY A 68 -51.84 10.33 -22.42
N VAL A 69 -51.51 11.62 -22.32
CA VAL A 69 -51.65 12.59 -23.41
C VAL A 69 -50.27 12.97 -23.95
N ALA A 70 -50.10 12.86 -25.27
CA ALA A 70 -48.89 13.27 -25.96
C ALA A 70 -48.85 14.80 -26.10
N GLN A 71 -47.90 15.44 -25.43
CA GLN A 71 -47.70 16.89 -25.42
C GLN A 71 -46.37 17.26 -26.11
N PRO A 72 -46.30 18.37 -26.86
CA PRO A 72 -45.08 18.78 -27.53
C PRO A 72 -44.01 19.26 -26.53
N ASN A 73 -42.77 18.83 -26.72
CA ASN A 73 -41.61 19.20 -25.88
C ASN A 73 -40.45 19.77 -26.69
N PHE A 74 -40.33 19.38 -27.97
CA PHE A 74 -39.29 19.87 -28.85
C PHE A 74 -39.92 20.40 -30.13
N ILE A 75 -39.70 21.69 -30.41
CA ILE A 75 -40.27 22.39 -31.56
C ILE A 75 -39.20 23.09 -32.37
N GLU A 76 -39.43 23.17 -33.66
CA GLU A 76 -38.62 23.92 -34.63
C GLU A 76 -39.47 25.06 -35.20
N LEU A 77 -38.93 26.27 -35.11
CA LEU A 77 -39.50 27.46 -35.72
C LEU A 77 -38.65 27.84 -36.92
N GLY A 78 -39.23 27.75 -38.12
CA GLY A 78 -38.61 28.30 -39.32
C GLY A 78 -38.70 29.83 -39.28
N LEU A 79 -37.55 30.49 -39.41
CA LEU A 79 -37.52 31.93 -39.71
C LEU A 79 -37.62 32.12 -41.23
N ASN A 80 -37.77 33.36 -41.68
CA ASN A 80 -38.00 33.76 -43.09
C ASN A 80 -37.07 33.12 -44.16
N HIS A 81 -35.99 32.43 -43.76
CA HIS A 81 -35.09 31.67 -44.63
C HIS A 81 -34.99 30.20 -44.17
N PRO A 82 -35.00 29.20 -45.07
CA PRO A 82 -34.99 27.77 -44.72
C PRO A 82 -33.76 27.34 -43.90
N GLU A 83 -32.67 28.09 -43.99
CA GLU A 83 -31.41 27.84 -43.26
C GLU A 83 -31.41 28.43 -41.85
N ARG A 84 -32.39 29.28 -41.51
CA ARG A 84 -32.50 29.94 -40.20
C ARG A 84 -33.61 29.29 -39.40
N LYS A 85 -33.22 28.46 -38.43
CA LYS A 85 -34.15 27.68 -37.61
C LYS A 85 -33.88 27.95 -36.14
N ILE A 86 -34.95 28.14 -35.36
CA ILE A 86 -34.86 28.19 -33.90
C ILE A 86 -35.40 26.86 -33.37
N LEU A 87 -34.55 26.13 -32.66
CA LEU A 87 -34.93 24.89 -31.98
C LEU A 87 -35.18 25.20 -30.52
N LEU A 88 -36.38 24.89 -30.03
CA LEU A 88 -36.77 25.13 -28.63
C LEU A 88 -37.14 23.81 -27.97
N HIS A 89 -36.53 23.56 -26.81
CA HIS A 89 -36.76 22.36 -26.02
C HIS A 89 -37.16 22.72 -24.58
N CYS A 90 -38.27 22.16 -24.07
CA CYS A 90 -38.79 22.54 -22.74
C CYS A 90 -37.96 22.02 -21.56
N ASN A 91 -37.21 20.92 -21.75
CA ASN A 91 -36.56 20.22 -20.65
C ASN A 91 -35.03 20.22 -20.79
N PRO A 92 -34.31 21.22 -20.26
CA PRO A 92 -32.85 21.24 -20.30
C PRO A 92 -32.22 20.11 -19.45
N LEU A 93 -32.94 19.58 -18.46
CA LEU A 93 -32.48 18.49 -17.60
C LEU A 93 -32.04 17.24 -18.38
N LEU A 94 -32.68 16.96 -19.54
CA LEU A 94 -32.36 15.81 -20.38
C LEU A 94 -30.96 15.85 -20.99
N PHE A 95 -30.33 17.04 -21.02
CA PHE A 95 -28.97 17.25 -21.55
C PHE A 95 -27.90 17.30 -20.44
N THR A 96 -28.27 17.03 -19.19
CA THR A 96 -27.31 17.01 -18.08
C THR A 96 -26.49 15.72 -18.06
N ASN A 97 -25.31 15.78 -17.43
CA ASN A 97 -24.42 14.62 -17.28
C ASN A 97 -25.14 13.40 -16.68
N TYR A 98 -26.04 13.63 -15.73
CA TYR A 98 -26.82 12.57 -15.09
C TYR A 98 -27.59 11.72 -16.12
N HIS A 99 -28.23 12.36 -17.10
CA HIS A 99 -28.97 11.65 -18.16
C HIS A 99 -28.05 11.14 -19.28
N MET A 100 -26.96 11.85 -19.58
CA MET A 100 -26.01 11.43 -20.62
C MET A 100 -25.19 10.18 -20.25
N LEU A 101 -24.92 9.95 -18.96
CA LEU A 101 -24.16 8.77 -18.50
C LEU A 101 -24.90 7.44 -18.70
N HIS A 102 -26.22 7.47 -18.85
CA HIS A 102 -27.01 6.26 -19.08
C HIS A 102 -27.21 6.03 -20.59
N ALA A 103 -26.86 4.84 -21.08
CA ALA A 103 -26.81 4.55 -22.52
C ALA A 103 -28.15 4.80 -23.25
N THR A 104 -29.30 4.50 -22.63
CA THR A 104 -30.63 4.71 -23.23
C THR A 104 -31.08 6.17 -23.18
N ASP A 105 -30.81 6.84 -22.07
CA ASP A 105 -31.25 8.22 -21.81
C ASP A 105 -30.37 9.22 -22.57
N GLY A 106 -29.06 8.95 -22.65
CA GLY A 106 -28.09 9.73 -23.41
C GLY A 106 -28.32 9.67 -24.91
N GLN A 107 -28.86 8.55 -25.43
CA GLN A 107 -29.23 8.46 -26.84
C GLN A 107 -30.30 9.49 -27.23
N TYR A 108 -31.24 9.82 -26.34
CA TYR A 108 -32.22 10.88 -26.60
C TYR A 108 -31.52 12.23 -26.81
N ALA A 109 -30.60 12.59 -25.90
CA ALA A 109 -29.88 13.86 -25.96
C ALA A 109 -29.04 13.98 -27.24
N VAL A 110 -28.29 12.93 -27.60
CA VAL A 110 -27.48 12.88 -28.83
C VAL A 110 -28.35 13.06 -30.06
N GLN A 111 -29.50 12.39 -30.11
CA GLN A 111 -30.39 12.45 -31.27
C GLN A 111 -31.15 13.77 -31.39
N ALA A 112 -31.54 14.37 -30.26
CA ALA A 112 -32.12 15.71 -30.24
C ALA A 112 -31.10 16.75 -30.74
N LEU A 113 -29.84 16.64 -30.33
CA LEU A 113 -28.76 17.50 -30.81
C LEU A 113 -28.38 17.23 -32.28
N ALA A 114 -28.55 16.01 -32.79
CA ALA A 114 -28.33 15.69 -34.19
C ALA A 114 -29.28 16.42 -35.16
N GLN A 115 -30.35 17.06 -34.68
CA GLN A 115 -31.22 17.94 -35.48
C GLN A 115 -30.59 19.31 -35.76
N LEU A 116 -29.50 19.68 -35.06
CA LEU A 116 -28.76 20.91 -35.33
C LEU A 116 -28.01 20.78 -36.66
N SER A 117 -28.02 21.85 -37.46
CA SER A 117 -27.21 21.93 -38.68
C SER A 117 -25.71 21.91 -38.33
N HIS A 118 -24.90 21.23 -39.15
CA HIS A 118 -23.45 21.29 -39.03
C HIS A 118 -22.97 22.74 -39.23
N THR A 119 -22.39 23.33 -38.19
CA THR A 119 -21.84 24.68 -38.22
C THR A 119 -20.35 24.67 -37.86
N SER A 120 -19.56 25.45 -38.61
CA SER A 120 -18.13 25.64 -38.34
C SER A 120 -17.85 26.63 -37.20
N TYR A 121 -18.86 27.43 -36.84
CA TYR A 121 -18.78 28.45 -35.79
C TYR A 121 -19.85 28.18 -34.72
N PHE A 122 -19.42 28.20 -33.46
CA PHE A 122 -20.28 27.99 -32.29
C PHE A 122 -20.15 29.20 -31.37
N LEU A 123 -21.26 29.93 -31.19
CA LEU A 123 -21.35 31.05 -30.26
C LEU A 123 -22.16 30.61 -29.04
N TRP A 124 -21.56 30.74 -27.85
CA TRP A 124 -22.21 30.44 -26.57
C TRP A 124 -22.38 31.73 -25.77
N ASP A 125 -23.63 32.13 -25.56
CA ASP A 125 -23.97 33.35 -24.81
C ASP A 125 -23.79 33.16 -23.28
N GLY A 126 -23.83 31.92 -22.79
CA GLY A 126 -23.64 31.64 -21.35
C GLY A 126 -24.70 32.25 -20.44
N TYR A 127 -25.78 32.80 -20.99
CA TYR A 127 -26.86 33.38 -20.21
C TYR A 127 -27.49 32.33 -19.28
N GLY A 128 -27.46 32.60 -17.96
CA GLY A 128 -27.93 31.65 -16.93
C GLY A 128 -26.89 30.61 -16.47
N THR A 129 -25.64 30.72 -16.90
CA THR A 129 -24.51 29.92 -16.36
C THR A 129 -24.01 30.46 -15.02
N GLU A 130 -24.45 31.66 -14.61
CA GLU A 130 -24.27 32.14 -13.25
C GLU A 130 -24.91 31.13 -12.29
N ARG A 131 -24.14 30.69 -11.29
CA ARG A 131 -24.64 29.76 -10.27
C ARG A 131 -25.90 30.37 -9.65
N ARG A 132 -27.06 29.76 -9.92
CA ARG A 132 -28.36 30.12 -9.32
C ARG A 132 -28.35 29.99 -7.78
N TYR A 133 -27.28 29.43 -7.22
CA TYR A 133 -27.04 29.27 -5.81
C TYR A 133 -25.76 30.03 -5.40
N THR A 134 -25.86 30.93 -4.42
CA THR A 134 -24.72 31.47 -3.66
C THR A 134 -24.04 30.41 -2.80
N THR A 135 -24.64 29.22 -2.71
CA THR A 135 -24.11 28.02 -2.05
C THR A 135 -23.74 26.99 -3.13
N PRO A 136 -22.59 26.30 -3.06
CA PRO A 136 -22.23 25.28 -4.04
C PRO A 136 -23.33 24.21 -4.23
N PRO A 137 -23.51 23.64 -5.44
CA PRO A 137 -24.53 22.62 -5.68
C PRO A 137 -24.32 21.42 -4.76
N GLN A 138 -25.39 21.02 -4.08
CA GLN A 138 -25.46 19.87 -3.19
C GLN A 138 -25.64 18.59 -4.01
N ASP A 139 -24.55 18.10 -4.60
CA ASP A 139 -24.53 16.79 -5.25
C ASP A 139 -24.24 15.71 -4.21
N GLY A 140 -25.26 15.30 -3.44
CA GLY A 140 -25.32 14.02 -2.72
C GLY A 140 -24.05 13.62 -1.94
N SER A 141 -23.25 14.59 -1.54
CA SER A 141 -21.90 14.35 -1.08
C SER A 141 -21.91 14.09 0.42
N VAL A 142 -20.91 13.38 0.94
CA VAL A 142 -20.78 13.10 2.38
C VAL A 142 -20.85 14.41 3.20
N TRP A 143 -20.41 15.53 2.62
CA TRP A 143 -20.47 16.86 3.20
C TRP A 143 -21.89 17.44 3.30
N ASP A 144 -22.81 17.12 2.39
CA ASP A 144 -24.20 17.60 2.46
C ASP A 144 -25.01 16.88 3.54
N THR A 145 -24.77 15.58 3.70
CA THR A 145 -25.40 14.81 4.78
C THR A 145 -24.87 15.28 6.14
N LEU A 146 -23.56 15.56 6.23
CA LEU A 146 -22.97 16.12 7.45
C LEU A 146 -23.49 17.53 7.75
N ASN A 147 -23.67 18.38 6.73
CA ASN A 147 -24.27 19.71 6.89
C ASN A 147 -25.73 19.63 7.37
N TYR A 148 -26.50 18.67 6.85
CA TYR A 148 -27.87 18.43 7.32
C TYR A 148 -27.89 17.96 8.79
N ILE A 149 -26.96 17.09 9.17
CA ILE A 149 -26.79 16.63 10.55
C ILE A 149 -26.43 17.80 11.48
N LEU A 150 -25.48 18.64 11.08
CA LEU A 150 -25.01 19.80 11.84
C LEU A 150 -26.06 20.92 11.95
N LYS A 151 -27.00 21.01 11.00
CA LYS A 151 -28.09 21.99 11.02
C LYS A 151 -29.08 21.77 12.16
N ASN A 152 -29.30 20.51 12.56
CA ASN A 152 -30.19 20.16 13.67
C ASN A 152 -29.41 20.13 14.99
N LYS A 153 -29.73 21.03 15.92
CA LYS A 153 -29.01 21.17 17.22
C LYS A 153 -28.89 19.85 17.99
N SER A 154 -29.97 19.06 18.04
CA SER A 154 -29.97 17.77 18.75
C SER A 154 -29.07 16.73 18.09
N LEU A 155 -29.04 16.69 16.76
CA LEU A 155 -28.28 15.71 15.99
C LEU A 155 -26.78 16.07 15.96
N ALA A 156 -26.47 17.37 15.89
CA ALA A 156 -25.12 17.89 16.08
C ALA A 156 -24.57 17.51 17.46
N ALA A 157 -25.35 17.73 18.53
CA ALA A 157 -24.94 17.37 19.89
C ALA A 157 -24.68 15.86 20.02
N ALA A 158 -25.54 15.01 19.45
CA ALA A 158 -25.34 13.55 19.44
C ALA A 158 -24.06 13.13 18.69
N LEU A 159 -23.73 13.80 17.58
CA LEU A 159 -22.52 13.52 16.81
C LEU A 159 -21.25 13.92 17.59
N PHE A 160 -21.26 15.07 18.27
CA PHE A 160 -20.13 15.50 19.09
C PHE A 160 -19.95 14.64 20.34
N THR A 161 -21.03 14.22 21.01
CA THR A 161 -20.93 13.30 22.16
C THR A 161 -20.43 11.93 21.75
N PHE A 162 -20.87 11.41 20.59
CA PHE A 162 -20.35 10.17 20.03
C PHE A 162 -18.85 10.27 19.72
N MET A 163 -18.41 11.36 19.08
CA MET A 163 -16.99 11.59 18.79
C MET A 163 -16.16 11.70 20.07
N ALA A 164 -16.66 12.41 21.09
CA ALA A 164 -16.01 12.52 22.38
C ALA A 164 -15.91 11.16 23.11
N ALA A 165 -16.96 10.33 23.03
CA ALA A 165 -16.95 8.99 23.59
C ALA A 165 -15.90 8.08 22.92
N ILE A 166 -15.76 8.17 21.59
CA ILE A 166 -14.71 7.47 20.84
C ILE A 166 -13.32 7.92 21.30
N LEU A 167 -13.07 9.23 21.37
CA LEU A 167 -11.78 9.76 21.81
C LEU A 167 -11.45 9.35 23.24
N LEU A 168 -12.43 9.36 24.15
CA LEU A 168 -12.27 8.84 25.50
C LEU A 168 -11.93 7.35 25.52
N LEU A 169 -12.63 6.54 24.72
CA LEU A 169 -12.37 5.11 24.59
C LEU A 169 -10.95 4.84 24.07
N PHE A 170 -10.50 5.60 23.07
CA PHE A 170 -9.11 5.53 22.60
C PHE A 170 -8.12 5.97 23.68
N GLY A 171 -8.38 7.05 24.42
CA GLY A 171 -7.51 7.51 25.50
C GLY A 171 -7.32 6.47 26.61
N VAL A 172 -8.40 5.80 27.01
CA VAL A 172 -8.36 4.74 28.03
C VAL A 172 -7.63 3.49 27.52
N ASN A 173 -7.84 3.11 26.25
CA ASN A 173 -7.21 1.93 25.66
C ASN A 173 -5.74 2.16 25.25
N TYR A 174 -5.36 3.38 24.86
CA TYR A 174 -4.00 3.74 24.45
C TYR A 174 -2.99 3.45 25.57
N LYS A 175 -3.37 3.75 26.82
CA LYS A 175 -2.49 3.53 27.99
C LYS A 175 -2.22 2.04 28.28
N ARG A 176 -2.92 1.10 27.67
CA ARG A 176 -2.76 -0.36 27.90
C ARG A 176 -1.84 -1.09 26.89
N ILE A 177 -1.17 -0.39 25.96
CA ILE A 177 -0.44 -1.06 24.84
C ILE A 177 1.07 -0.78 24.80
N HIS A 178 1.61 0.12 25.63
CA HIS A 178 3.06 0.30 25.71
C HIS A 178 3.74 -0.92 26.38
N ARG A 179 4.14 -1.92 25.59
CA ARG A 179 5.13 -2.93 26.03
C ARG A 179 6.46 -2.23 26.30
N HIS A 180 7.09 -2.58 27.41
CA HIS A 180 8.46 -2.20 27.73
C HIS A 180 9.36 -2.49 26.52
N ILE A 181 10.07 -1.47 26.00
CA ILE A 181 11.03 -1.66 24.90
C ILE A 181 12.13 -2.59 25.43
N PRO A 182 12.31 -3.81 24.90
CA PRO A 182 13.37 -4.69 25.39
C PRO A 182 14.71 -4.02 25.06
N ILE A 183 15.55 -3.85 26.09
CA ILE A 183 16.90 -3.35 25.90
C ILE A 183 17.66 -4.41 25.11
N HIS A 184 17.97 -4.13 23.84
CA HIS A 184 18.80 -5.00 23.02
C HIS A 184 20.24 -4.94 23.51
N TYR A 185 20.64 -5.91 24.35
CA TYR A 185 22.03 -6.09 24.74
C TYR A 185 22.89 -6.35 23.50
N LYS A 186 24.10 -5.78 23.45
CA LYS A 186 25.09 -6.07 22.40
C LYS A 186 25.24 -7.60 22.23
N PRO A 187 25.38 -8.11 20.99
CA PRO A 187 25.54 -9.54 20.76
C PRO A 187 26.75 -10.03 21.56
N LYS A 188 26.51 -10.90 22.54
CA LYS A 188 27.58 -11.56 23.28
C LYS A 188 28.34 -12.46 22.29
N ASN A 189 29.66 -12.54 22.41
CA ASN A 189 30.47 -13.44 21.58
C ASN A 189 30.12 -14.89 21.94
N ASN A 190 29.17 -15.47 21.20
CA ASN A 190 28.68 -16.83 21.42
C ASN A 190 29.77 -17.88 21.18
N SER A 191 30.76 -17.60 20.34
CA SER A 191 31.92 -18.47 20.13
C SER A 191 32.75 -18.61 21.41
N LEU A 192 32.99 -17.51 22.14
CA LEU A 192 33.69 -17.57 23.42
C LEU A 192 32.88 -18.32 24.47
N ALA A 193 31.57 -18.13 24.51
CA ALA A 193 30.68 -18.85 25.43
C ALA A 193 30.65 -20.36 25.12
N PHE A 194 30.59 -20.74 23.85
CA PHE A 194 30.65 -22.12 23.39
C PHE A 194 32.00 -22.76 23.72
N MET A 195 33.12 -22.08 23.46
CA MET A 195 34.45 -22.58 23.84
C MET A 195 34.60 -22.80 25.35
N LYS A 196 34.06 -21.88 26.19
CA LYS A 196 34.03 -22.06 27.65
C LYS A 196 33.18 -23.25 28.07
N MET A 197 32.03 -23.46 27.42
CA MET A 197 31.15 -24.59 27.71
C MET A 197 31.83 -25.92 27.38
N VAL A 198 32.41 -26.05 26.19
CA VAL A 198 33.16 -27.24 25.77
C VAL A 198 34.36 -27.46 26.70
N SER A 199 35.12 -26.42 27.02
CA SER A 199 36.24 -26.50 27.97
C SER A 199 35.79 -26.98 29.35
N ASN A 200 34.67 -26.49 29.87
CA ASN A 200 34.15 -26.91 31.17
C ASN A 200 33.69 -28.37 31.16
N LEU A 201 33.07 -28.83 30.07
CA LEU A 201 32.67 -30.23 29.91
C LEU A 201 33.90 -31.16 30.02
N PHE A 202 34.96 -30.87 29.25
CA PHE A 202 36.19 -31.67 29.30
C PHE A 202 36.98 -31.53 30.62
N MET A 203 36.78 -30.45 31.38
CA MET A 203 37.37 -30.29 32.72
C MET A 203 36.59 -31.05 33.81
N HIS A 204 35.37 -31.51 33.52
CA HIS A 204 34.54 -32.29 34.44
C HIS A 204 34.69 -33.81 34.24
N GLU A 205 35.28 -34.26 33.15
CA GLU A 205 35.62 -35.68 32.96
C GLU A 205 36.69 -36.14 33.95
N GLU A 206 36.57 -37.37 34.48
CA GLU A 206 37.50 -37.88 35.51
C GLU A 206 38.89 -38.24 34.97
N ASN A 207 39.01 -38.49 33.66
CA ASN A 207 40.26 -38.90 33.03
C ASN A 207 40.67 -37.93 31.92
N HIS A 208 41.73 -37.16 32.14
CA HIS A 208 42.21 -36.16 31.18
C HIS A 208 43.35 -36.66 30.27
N ILE A 209 43.62 -37.97 30.25
CA ILE A 209 44.70 -38.54 29.43
C ILE A 209 44.45 -38.34 27.94
N ASP A 210 43.19 -38.42 27.50
CA ASP A 210 42.85 -38.31 26.09
C ASP A 210 43.02 -36.86 25.60
N LEU A 211 42.69 -35.88 26.46
CA LEU A 211 42.96 -34.47 26.20
C LEU A 211 44.47 -34.18 26.14
N ALA A 212 45.26 -34.79 27.03
CA ALA A 212 46.72 -34.68 27.00
C ALA A 212 47.29 -35.28 25.71
N ARG A 213 46.83 -36.47 25.30
CA ARG A 213 47.26 -37.15 24.07
C ARG A 213 46.89 -36.36 22.83
N TYR A 214 45.67 -35.82 22.78
CA TYR A 214 45.24 -34.92 21.72
C TYR A 214 46.16 -33.69 21.63
N ARG A 215 46.48 -33.07 22.77
CA ARG A 215 47.38 -31.92 22.82
C ARG A 215 48.79 -32.25 22.35
N VAL A 216 49.35 -33.41 22.73
CA VAL A 216 50.66 -33.87 22.24
C VAL A 216 50.64 -34.07 20.73
N ASN A 217 49.63 -34.77 20.20
CA ASN A 217 49.50 -35.02 18.76
C ASN A 217 49.37 -33.70 17.99
N TYR A 218 48.52 -32.78 18.46
CA TYR A 218 48.36 -31.46 17.87
C TYR A 218 49.69 -30.68 17.83
N LEU A 219 50.47 -30.73 18.92
CA LEU A 219 51.78 -30.06 18.97
C LEU A 219 52.80 -30.70 18.04
N LEU A 220 52.84 -32.03 17.97
CA LEU A 220 53.71 -32.74 17.03
C LEU A 220 53.34 -32.40 15.58
N ASP A 221 52.06 -32.26 15.25
CA ASP A 221 51.63 -31.81 13.92
C ASP A 221 52.03 -30.37 13.65
N LYS A 222 51.92 -29.46 14.64
CA LYS A 222 52.39 -28.07 14.48
C LYS A 222 53.91 -27.97 14.31
N ILE A 223 54.67 -28.78 15.05
CA ILE A 223 56.12 -28.89 14.90
C ILE A 223 56.47 -29.44 13.51
N ARG A 224 55.75 -30.46 13.04
CA ARG A 224 55.92 -31.01 11.68
C ARG A 224 55.63 -29.94 10.63
N GLN A 225 54.53 -29.18 10.75
CA GLN A 225 54.17 -28.11 9.81
C GLN A 225 55.21 -26.98 9.76
N ARG A 226 55.73 -26.55 10.92
CA ARG A 226 56.65 -25.40 10.98
C ARG A 226 58.10 -25.78 10.68
N TYR A 227 58.58 -26.86 11.26
CA TYR A 227 60.00 -27.24 11.21
C TYR A 227 60.27 -28.39 10.24
N ASN A 228 59.24 -28.97 9.61
CA ASN A 228 59.36 -30.08 8.65
C ASN A 228 60.24 -31.21 9.20
N VAL A 229 59.94 -31.67 10.41
CA VAL A 229 60.64 -32.77 11.10
C VAL A 229 59.69 -33.97 11.21
N ASN A 230 60.21 -35.18 10.98
CA ASN A 230 59.44 -36.41 11.17
C ASN A 230 59.13 -36.63 12.66
N THR A 231 57.85 -36.63 13.02
CA THR A 231 57.35 -36.78 14.41
C THR A 231 56.72 -38.16 14.67
N ALA A 232 56.87 -39.13 13.76
CA ALA A 232 56.37 -40.49 13.94
C ALA A 232 57.07 -41.19 15.12
N GLU A 233 58.39 -41.02 15.21
CA GLU A 233 59.23 -41.56 16.29
C GLU A 233 59.91 -40.42 17.06
N ILE A 234 59.64 -40.32 18.35
CA ILE A 234 60.21 -39.30 19.24
C ILE A 234 61.55 -39.81 19.77
N ASN A 235 62.53 -39.92 18.86
CA ASN A 235 63.88 -40.44 19.14
C ASN A 235 64.90 -39.29 19.35
N GLN A 236 66.13 -39.61 19.75
CA GLN A 236 67.20 -38.63 19.90
C GLN A 236 67.47 -37.83 18.61
N ASP A 237 67.27 -38.44 17.44
CA ASP A 237 67.39 -37.78 16.13
C ASP A 237 66.32 -36.68 15.91
N PHE A 238 65.08 -36.92 16.37
CA PHE A 238 64.01 -35.91 16.36
C PHE A 238 64.41 -34.68 17.18
N LYS A 239 64.98 -34.91 18.37
CA LYS A 239 65.44 -33.86 19.28
C LYS A 239 66.55 -33.00 18.66
N LEU A 240 67.57 -33.63 18.08
CA LEU A 240 68.69 -32.90 17.45
C LEU A 240 68.24 -32.06 16.27
N LYS A 241 67.38 -32.62 15.41
CA LYS A 241 66.81 -31.90 14.25
C LYS A 241 65.93 -30.73 14.68
N LEU A 242 65.13 -30.92 15.74
CA LEU A 242 64.30 -29.84 16.29
C LEU A 242 65.16 -28.74 16.93
N ALA A 243 66.18 -29.10 17.72
CA ALA A 243 67.09 -28.16 18.36
C ALA A 243 67.82 -27.28 17.33
N GLN A 244 68.34 -27.89 16.25
CA GLN A 244 69.01 -27.18 15.17
C GLN A 244 68.08 -26.21 14.45
N LYS A 245 66.84 -26.62 14.15
CA LYS A 245 65.88 -25.78 13.41
C LYS A 245 65.21 -24.71 14.27
N ALA A 246 65.04 -24.96 15.57
CA ALA A 246 64.47 -24.02 16.52
C ALA A 246 65.52 -23.08 17.14
N ASN A 247 66.82 -23.35 16.95
CA ASN A 247 67.94 -22.62 17.56
C ASN A 247 67.87 -22.58 19.10
N ILE A 248 67.56 -23.72 19.72
CA ILE A 248 67.43 -23.89 21.18
C ILE A 248 68.40 -24.98 21.66
N ASP A 249 68.95 -24.83 22.87
CA ASP A 249 69.80 -25.84 23.49
C ASP A 249 69.06 -27.18 23.59
N PRO A 250 69.61 -28.29 23.07
CA PRO A 250 69.01 -29.61 23.21
C PRO A 250 68.63 -29.97 24.65
N LYS A 251 69.34 -29.47 25.67
CA LYS A 251 69.00 -29.75 27.08
C LYS A 251 67.61 -29.23 27.49
N GLU A 252 67.14 -28.14 26.90
CA GLU A 252 65.79 -27.62 27.20
C GLU A 252 64.68 -28.46 26.55
N LEU A 253 65.00 -29.15 25.44
CA LEU A 253 64.06 -30.02 24.73
C LEU A 253 63.90 -31.40 25.38
N ASP A 254 64.83 -31.81 26.25
CA ASP A 254 64.74 -33.09 26.98
C ASP A 254 63.50 -33.17 27.84
N ILE A 255 63.20 -32.10 28.56
CA ILE A 255 62.04 -32.03 29.46
C ILE A 255 60.75 -32.17 28.65
N LEU A 256 60.65 -31.49 27.49
CA LEU A 256 59.48 -31.53 26.62
C LEU A 256 59.29 -32.91 25.97
N VAL A 257 60.37 -33.52 25.46
CA VAL A 257 60.33 -34.86 24.86
C VAL A 257 59.96 -35.93 25.89
N ALA A 258 60.53 -35.85 27.10
CA ALA A 258 60.19 -36.75 28.20
C ALA A 258 58.70 -36.65 28.58
N GLN A 259 58.11 -35.45 28.58
CA GLN A 259 56.67 -35.30 28.82
C GLN A 259 55.84 -35.91 27.69
N PHE A 260 56.23 -35.77 26.43
CA PHE A 260 55.51 -36.40 25.30
C PHE A 260 55.51 -37.93 25.40
N GLN A 261 56.66 -38.52 25.75
CA GLN A 261 56.77 -39.97 25.97
C GLN A 261 55.95 -40.40 27.19
N LYS A 262 55.99 -39.63 28.29
CA LYS A 262 55.19 -39.89 29.49
C LYS A 262 53.69 -39.92 29.20
N VAL A 263 53.16 -38.95 28.44
CA VAL A 263 51.74 -38.92 28.06
C VAL A 263 51.34 -40.05 27.11
N ARG A 264 52.26 -40.54 26.27
CA ARG A 264 52.02 -41.70 25.40
C ARG A 264 51.91 -43.02 26.18
N THR A 265 52.66 -43.18 27.26
CA THR A 265 52.71 -44.42 28.06
C THR A 265 51.66 -44.48 29.17
N LEU A 266 51.22 -43.33 29.70
CA LEU A 266 50.24 -43.27 30.77
C LEU A 266 48.83 -43.70 30.31
N LYS A 267 48.15 -44.49 31.15
CA LYS A 267 46.77 -44.94 30.94
C LYS A 267 45.72 -43.96 31.48
N GLN A 268 46.04 -43.22 32.54
CA GLN A 268 45.16 -42.26 33.18
C GLN A 268 45.95 -41.05 33.66
N MET A 269 45.30 -39.88 33.70
CA MET A 269 45.90 -38.64 34.19
C MET A 269 44.87 -37.83 35.00
N SER A 270 45.23 -37.47 36.24
CA SER A 270 44.40 -36.62 37.10
C SER A 270 44.38 -35.17 36.61
N LYS A 271 43.39 -34.39 37.06
CA LYS A 271 43.24 -32.97 36.72
C LYS A 271 44.47 -32.13 37.04
N GLU A 272 45.06 -32.34 38.21
CA GLU A 272 46.27 -31.64 38.65
C GLU A 272 47.49 -32.03 37.79
N GLY A 273 47.57 -33.32 37.42
CA GLY A 273 48.57 -33.82 36.47
C GLY A 273 48.45 -33.18 35.10
N PHE A 274 47.22 -33.00 34.60
CA PHE A 274 46.98 -32.32 33.32
C PHE A 274 47.32 -30.82 33.38
N LEU A 275 46.94 -30.14 34.47
CA LEU A 275 47.23 -28.70 34.64
C LEU A 275 48.73 -28.42 34.73
N SER A 276 49.48 -29.22 35.48
CA SER A 276 50.94 -29.10 35.57
C SER A 276 51.61 -29.39 34.22
N PHE A 277 51.17 -30.42 33.52
CA PHE A 277 51.59 -30.71 32.14
C PHE A 277 51.30 -29.55 31.19
N SER A 278 50.09 -28.98 31.21
CA SER A 278 49.69 -27.84 30.38
C SER A 278 50.58 -26.63 30.61
N LYS A 279 50.84 -26.27 31.88
CA LYS A 279 51.72 -25.15 32.24
C LYS A 279 53.16 -25.35 31.76
N LEU A 280 53.70 -26.56 31.95
CA LEU A 280 55.04 -26.91 31.49
C LEU A 280 55.13 -26.80 29.97
N ILE A 281 54.15 -27.35 29.25
CA ILE A 281 54.08 -27.27 27.80
C ILE A 281 53.99 -25.83 27.30
N GLU A 282 53.12 -25.00 27.89
CA GLU A 282 52.95 -23.60 27.47
C GLU A 282 54.23 -22.78 27.58
N SER A 283 54.99 -22.96 28.66
CA SER A 283 56.29 -22.30 28.86
C SER A 283 57.27 -22.64 27.73
N HIS A 284 57.36 -23.93 27.36
CA HIS A 284 58.27 -24.38 26.30
C HIS A 284 57.77 -24.01 24.90
N ILE A 285 56.46 -24.00 24.67
CA ILE A 285 55.91 -23.60 23.36
C ILE A 285 56.10 -22.10 23.10
N HIS A 286 55.95 -21.25 24.12
CA HIS A 286 56.19 -19.82 23.97
C HIS A 286 57.63 -19.56 23.50
N LYS A 287 58.60 -20.32 24.02
CA LYS A 287 60.00 -20.28 23.55
C LYS A 287 60.19 -20.80 22.12
N LEU A 288 59.39 -21.78 21.70
CA LEU A 288 59.40 -22.36 20.34
C LEU A 288 58.55 -21.56 19.32
N ASP A 289 57.95 -20.46 19.76
CA ASP A 289 57.12 -19.50 19.00
C ASP A 289 55.92 -20.12 18.24
N ILE A 290 55.48 -21.33 18.57
CA ILE A 290 54.61 -22.17 17.69
C ILE A 290 53.25 -21.50 17.38
N TYR A 291 52.81 -20.52 18.17
CA TYR A 291 51.49 -19.88 18.05
C TYR A 291 51.45 -18.54 17.28
N HIS A 292 52.57 -17.85 17.03
CA HIS A 292 52.54 -16.54 16.36
C HIS A 292 52.33 -16.60 14.84
N GLY A 293 52.26 -17.79 14.24
CA GLY A 293 52.09 -17.99 12.80
C GLY A 293 50.64 -17.88 12.26
N ILE A 294 49.62 -17.63 13.10
CA ILE A 294 48.19 -17.60 12.68
C ILE A 294 47.66 -16.15 12.60
N ARG A 295 48.53 -15.18 12.29
CA ARG A 295 48.10 -13.85 11.84
C ARG A 295 48.49 -13.65 10.37
N LYS A 296 47.68 -14.20 9.49
CA LYS A 296 47.37 -13.61 8.18
C LYS A 296 45.90 -13.81 7.91
#